data_AF-A0A8S9RBF9-F1
#
_entry.id   AF-A0A8S9RBF9-F1
#
_cell.length_a   1.000
_cell.length_b   1.000
_cell.length_c   1.000
_cell.angle_alpha   90.00
_cell.angle_beta   90.00
_cell.angle_gamma   90.00
#
_symmetry.space_group_name_H-M   'P 1'
#
loop_
_entity.id
_entity.type
_entity.pdbx_description
1 polymer ?
#
loop_
_entity_poly.entity_id
_entity_poly.type
_entity_poly.pdbx_seq_one_letter_code
_entity_poly.pdbx_strand_id
1 'polypeptide(L)' 'MVSDISQGKMTVAKYKRFFYSLPIVGERTEQQLILLAKAGLKEEIRDGLETEEFATLDALFEEAEEVE' A
#
# COMPACT_ATOMS: atom_id res chain seq x y z
N MET A 1 -15.03 -13.15 2.41
CA MET A 1 -15.02 -11.85 1.70
C MET A 1 -13.63 -11.29 1.90
N VAL A 2 -12.81 -11.26 0.85
CA VAL A 2 -11.59 -10.46 0.89
C VAL A 2 -12.09 -9.02 0.77
N SER A 3 -11.96 -8.23 1.85
CA SER A 3 -12.20 -6.79 1.79
C SER A 3 -11.41 -6.25 0.60
N ASP A 4 -12.01 -5.43 -0.24
CA ASP A 4 -11.30 -4.83 -1.36
C ASP A 4 -10.20 -3.92 -0.78
N ILE A 5 -8.93 -4.35 -0.86
CA ILE A 5 -7.76 -3.61 -0.32
C ILE A 5 -7.28 -2.57 -1.34
N SER A 6 -8.10 -2.20 -2.32
CA SER A 6 -7.72 -1.20 -3.30
C SER A 6 -7.81 0.23 -2.75
N GLN A 7 -6.91 1.09 -3.23
CA GLN A 7 -6.90 2.53 -2.96
C GLN A 7 -8.20 3.19 -3.47
N GLY A 8 -8.72 2.75 -4.61
CA GLY A 8 -9.94 3.30 -5.22
C GLY A 8 -9.85 4.81 -5.41
N LYS A 9 -10.77 5.56 -4.80
CA LYS A 9 -10.82 7.04 -4.84
C LYS A 9 -10.10 7.71 -3.67
N MET A 10 -9.42 6.95 -2.81
CA MET A 10 -8.69 7.49 -1.68
C MET A 10 -7.37 8.12 -2.14
N THR A 11 -6.93 9.16 -1.45
CA THR A 11 -5.54 9.61 -1.50
C THR A 11 -4.65 8.55 -0.87
N VAL A 12 -3.35 8.53 -1.18
CA VAL A 12 -2.40 7.56 -0.58
C VAL A 12 -2.40 7.69 0.94
N ALA A 13 -2.41 8.91 1.48
CA ALA A 13 -2.50 9.12 2.93
C ALA A 13 -3.79 8.53 3.57
N LYS A 14 -4.93 8.55 2.87
CA LYS A 14 -6.18 7.92 3.34
C LYS A 14 -6.11 6.40 3.21
N TYR A 15 -5.54 5.92 2.11
CA TYR A 15 -5.34 4.50 1.87
C TYR A 15 -4.38 3.88 2.89
N LYS A 16 -3.28 4.55 3.23
CA LYS A 16 -2.35 4.19 4.33
C LYS A 16 -3.12 3.94 5.63
N ARG A 17 -3.95 4.91 6.05
CA ARG A 17 -4.74 4.79 7.29
C ARG A 17 -5.75 3.63 7.21
N PHE A 18 -6.41 3.46 6.07
CA PHE A 18 -7.32 2.34 5.84
C PHE A 18 -6.57 1.00 5.93
N PHE A 19 -5.43 0.88 5.25
CA PHE A 19 -4.63 -0.33 5.22
C PHE A 19 -4.16 -0.73 6.63
N TYR A 20 -3.64 0.22 7.41
CA TYR A 20 -3.26 0.00 8.80
C TYR A 20 -4.42 -0.35 9.74
N SER A 21 -5.67 -0.03 9.37
CA SER A 21 -6.86 -0.42 10.14
C SER A 21 -7.29 -1.87 9.90
N LEU A 22 -6.73 -2.55 8.89
CA LEU A 22 -7.12 -3.90 8.55
C LEU A 22 -6.50 -4.92 9.52
N PRO A 23 -7.26 -5.93 9.98
CA PRO A 23 -6.75 -6.97 10.87
C PRO A 23 -5.52 -7.73 10.32
N ILE A 24 -5.39 -7.81 8.99
CA ILE A 24 -4.27 -8.49 8.32
C ILE A 24 -2.90 -7.94 8.71
N VAL A 25 -2.82 -6.69 9.15
CA VAL A 25 -1.57 -6.03 9.58
C VAL A 25 -0.96 -6.72 10.80
N GLY A 26 -1.80 -7.30 11.68
CA GLY A 26 -1.34 -8.10 12.82
C GLY A 26 -1.13 -9.59 12.51
N GLU A 27 -1.51 -10.06 11.33
CA GLU A 27 -1.52 -11.49 10.97
C GLU A 27 -0.47 -11.86 9.91
N ARG A 28 0.08 -10.87 9.21
CA ARG A 28 0.97 -11.06 8.05
C ARG A 28 2.36 -10.48 8.32
N THR A 29 3.34 -10.95 7.56
CA THR A 29 4.69 -10.38 7.62
C THR A 29 4.74 -9.03 6.91
N GLU A 30 5.69 -8.18 7.31
CA GLU A 30 5.92 -6.86 6.68
C GLU A 30 6.00 -6.96 5.14
N GLN A 31 6.78 -7.92 4.63
CA GLN A 31 6.95 -8.13 3.19
C GLN A 31 5.65 -8.55 2.50
N GLN A 32 4.82 -9.37 3.15
CA GLN A 32 3.49 -9.69 2.60
C GLN A 32 2.58 -8.47 2.58
N LEU A 33 2.65 -7.64 3.62
CA LEU A 33 1.86 -6.41 3.69
C LEU A 33 2.31 -5.41 2.62
N ILE A 34 3.62 -5.26 2.38
CA ILE A 34 4.18 -4.41 1.31
C ILE A 34 3.63 -4.85 -0.05
N LEU A 35 3.67 -6.15 -0.36
CA LEU A 35 3.12 -6.67 -1.62
C LEU A 35 1.63 -6.38 -1.76
N LEU A 36 0.86 -6.56 -0.69
CA LEU A 36 -0.58 -6.27 -0.69
C LEU A 36 -0.87 -4.77 -0.83
N ALA A 37 -0.14 -3.93 -0.09
CA ALA A 37 -0.29 -2.49 -0.14
C ALA A 37 0.04 -1.96 -1.53
N LYS A 38 1.18 -2.37 -2.12
CA LYS A 38 1.62 -2.00 -3.47
C LYS A 38 0.63 -2.47 -4.55
N ALA A 39 0.08 -3.69 -4.42
CA ALA A 39 -0.93 -4.20 -5.34
C ALA A 39 -2.28 -3.46 -5.25
N GLY A 40 -2.59 -2.88 -4.08
CA GLY A 40 -3.80 -2.09 -3.87
C GLY A 40 -3.69 -0.63 -4.32
N LEU A 41 -2.48 -0.09 -4.52
CA LEU A 41 -2.28 1.25 -5.07
C LEU A 41 -2.82 1.35 -6.51
N LYS A 42 -3.20 2.57 -6.92
CA LYS A 42 -3.54 2.86 -8.32
C LYS A 42 -2.38 2.48 -9.25
N GLU A 43 -2.74 2.11 -10.47
CA GLU A 43 -1.78 1.71 -11.51
C GLU A 43 -0.74 2.79 -11.76
N GLU A 44 -1.17 4.05 -11.91
CA GLU A 44 -0.28 5.21 -12.13
C GLU A 44 0.81 5.37 -11.05
N ILE A 45 0.47 5.10 -9.79
CA ILE A 45 1.42 5.17 -8.67
C ILE A 45 2.35 3.95 -8.69
N ARG A 46 1.78 2.77 -8.93
CA ARG A 46 2.52 1.51 -8.95
C ARG A 46 3.59 1.47 -10.03
N ASP A 47 3.29 2.02 -11.20
CA ASP A 47 4.25 2.15 -12.32
C ASP A 47 5.44 3.02 -11.92
N GLY A 48 5.20 4.08 -11.13
CA GLY A 48 6.26 4.91 -10.55
C GLY A 48 7.13 4.19 -9.50
N LEU A 49 6.61 3.12 -8.89
CA LEU A 49 7.28 2.35 -7.83
C LEU A 49 7.80 0.99 -8.32
N GLU A 50 7.66 0.64 -9.60
CA GLU A 50 7.87 -0.73 -10.09
C GLU A 50 9.29 -1.24 -9.80
N THR A 51 10.30 -0.37 -9.92
CA THR A 51 11.71 -0.70 -9.73
C THR A 51 12.17 -0.71 -8.28
N GLU A 52 11.33 -0.27 -7.34
CA GLU A 52 11.70 -0.12 -5.94
C GLU A 52 11.25 -1.30 -5.08
N GLU A 53 12.20 -1.82 -4.31
CA GLU A 53 11.98 -2.78 -3.24
C GLU A 53 11.95 -2.05 -1.90
N PHE A 54 10.87 -2.26 -1.15
CA PHE A 54 10.66 -1.60 0.13
C PHE A 54 10.99 -2.54 1.29
N ALA A 55 11.70 -2.00 2.29
CA ALA A 55 11.97 -2.72 3.53
C ALA A 55 10.80 -2.62 4.53
N THR A 56 10.01 -1.55 4.46
CA THR A 56 8.90 -1.25 5.37
C THR A 56 7.69 -0.72 4.60
N LEU A 57 6.49 -0.92 5.16
CA LEU A 57 5.26 -0.33 4.66
C LEU A 57 5.30 1.19 4.67
N ASP A 58 5.91 1.79 5.69
CA ASP A 58 5.99 3.24 5.78
C ASP A 58 6.81 3.85 4.64
N ALA A 59 7.92 3.21 4.25
CA ALA A 59 8.72 3.65 3.11
C ALA A 59 7.93 3.54 1.79
N LEU A 60 7.20 2.44 1.60
CA LEU A 60 6.31 2.29 0.44
C LEU A 60 5.29 3.43 0.36
N PHE A 61 4.65 3.77 1.48
CA PHE A 61 3.63 4.82 1.49
C PHE A 61 4.21 6.23 1.36
N GLU A 62 5.44 6.47 1.83
CA GLU A 62 6.13 7.74 1.65
C GLU A 62 6.41 8.00 0.16
N GLU A 63 7.04 7.04 -0.54
CA GLU A 63 7.28 7.15 -1.99
C GLU A 63 5.97 7.20 -2.79
N ALA A 64 4.96 6.43 -2.39
CA ALA A 64 3.65 6.49 -3.03
C ALA A 64 2.98 7.88 -2.88
N GLU A 65 3.18 8.56 -1.75
CA GLU A 65 2.69 9.93 -1.53
C GLU A 65 3.46 10.97 -2.37
N GLU A 66 4.73 10.73 -2.71
CA GLU A 66 5.50 11.61 -3.61
C GLU A 66 5.08 11.49 -5.09
N VAL A 67 4.61 10.30 -5.50
CA VAL A 67 4.18 10.02 -6.88
C VAL A 67 2.73 10.48 -7.17
N GLU A 68 1.86 10.52 -6.16
CA GLU A 68 0.43 10.92 -6.29
C GLU A 68 0.22 12.41 -6.62
#